data_AF-A0A955FIC7-F1
#
_entry.id   AF-A0A955FIC7-F1
#
_cell.length_a   1.000
_cell.length_b   1.000
_cell.length_c   1.000
_cell.angle_alpha   90.00
_cell.angle_beta   90.00
_cell.angle_gamma   90.00
#
_symmetry.space_group_name_H-M   'P 1'
#
loop_
_entity.id
_entity.type
_entity.pdbx_description
1 polymer ?
#
loop_
_entity_poly.entity_id
_entity_poly.type
_entity_poly.pdbx_seq_one_letter_code
_entity_poly.pdbx_strand_id
1 'polypeptide(L)'
;MSGRAVLGEYHAAVSAEQAYLGSTAPELVAASTLPHFGGVVASGAGLARNLDETKPLLSHRLAMSAYSTFSRPPLGLNPNDRDGIAAFHNDVVLPLAGIRIETTPTAQLAASREPSETCPKTEPTFIDALRQVDHVQQNGRAPRWVGPNHIAHTKLNVYADEQGSPLILQKRRDIRLGVTLAHMLLDDALIVPAGTFVAVDGRTNVGIVDEATHMYQPPSERTPQGWSFQTLTINRDFEIRPLRIGPWAYNDPTRRAFYGITRTPSDRAHYDRRRAKQVVNHTLDDFRAAADRIMELCA
;
A
#
# COMPACT_ATOMS: atom_id res chain seq x y z
N MET A 1 20.70 13.53 4.90
CA MET A 1 20.67 12.24 5.63
C MET A 1 21.80 11.34 5.14
N SER A 2 22.62 10.82 6.05
CA SER A 2 23.73 9.91 5.74
C SER A 2 23.20 8.48 5.60
N GLY A 3 23.54 7.76 4.52
CA GLY A 3 23.08 6.38 4.32
C GLY A 3 23.52 5.42 5.44
N ARG A 4 24.69 5.68 6.07
CA ARG A 4 25.17 4.92 7.22
C ARG A 4 24.28 5.08 8.45
N ALA A 5 23.76 6.30 8.69
CA ALA A 5 22.85 6.56 9.79
C ALA A 5 21.52 5.82 9.59
N VAL A 6 20.95 5.89 8.38
CA VAL A 6 19.70 5.18 8.04
C VAL A 6 19.84 3.67 8.20
N LEU A 7 20.95 3.10 7.72
CA LEU A 7 21.22 1.67 7.92
C LEU A 7 21.33 1.33 9.41
N GLY A 8 22.03 2.15 10.21
CA GLY A 8 22.09 1.96 11.67
C GLY A 8 20.72 1.99 12.35
N GLU A 9 19.87 2.96 12.01
CA GLU A 9 18.50 3.05 12.51
C GLU A 9 17.62 1.89 12.05
N TYR A 10 17.81 1.43 10.81
CA TYR A 10 17.13 0.25 10.30
C TYR A 10 17.51 -1.01 11.08
N HIS A 11 18.81 -1.25 11.31
CA HIS A 11 19.28 -2.37 12.12
C HIS A 11 18.69 -2.30 13.53
N ALA A 12 18.73 -1.13 14.17
CA ALA A 12 18.15 -0.93 15.49
C ALA A 12 16.63 -1.20 15.52
N ALA A 13 15.89 -0.74 14.51
CA ALA A 13 14.46 -1.01 14.38
C ALA A 13 14.18 -2.50 14.21
N VAL A 14 14.95 -3.20 13.37
CA VAL A 14 14.84 -4.65 13.23
C VAL A 14 15.12 -5.34 14.56
N SER A 15 16.23 -5.04 15.24
CA SER A 15 16.56 -5.66 16.53
C SER A 15 15.48 -5.41 17.59
N ALA A 16 14.88 -4.21 17.62
CA ALA A 16 13.79 -3.88 18.53
C ALA A 16 12.51 -4.70 18.22
N GLU A 17 12.11 -4.80 16.96
CA GLU A 17 10.96 -5.61 16.55
C GLU A 17 11.19 -7.10 16.87
N GLN A 18 12.41 -7.59 16.69
CA GLN A 18 12.79 -8.97 17.02
C GLN A 18 12.75 -9.24 18.53
N ALA A 19 13.27 -8.31 19.35
CA ALA A 19 13.22 -8.41 20.80
C ALA A 19 11.79 -8.39 21.31
N TYR A 20 10.93 -7.56 20.72
CA TYR A 20 9.50 -7.55 21.01
C TYR A 20 8.89 -8.93 20.75
N LEU A 21 9.08 -9.51 19.56
CA LEU A 21 8.51 -10.83 19.23
C LEU A 21 9.07 -12.00 20.08
N GLY A 22 10.25 -11.85 20.66
CA GLY A 22 10.83 -12.84 21.59
C GLY A 22 10.31 -12.75 23.03
N SER A 23 9.50 -11.73 23.35
CA SER A 23 8.99 -11.50 24.70
C SER A 23 7.69 -12.26 24.99
N THR A 24 7.38 -12.51 26.27
CA THR A 24 6.12 -13.13 26.72
C THR A 24 4.94 -12.15 26.72
N ALA A 25 4.95 -11.14 25.84
CA ALA A 25 3.91 -10.12 25.83
C ALA A 25 2.55 -10.76 25.49
N PRO A 26 1.46 -10.43 26.21
CA PRO A 26 0.14 -11.04 26.02
C PRO A 26 -0.38 -10.95 24.57
N GLU A 27 -0.06 -9.85 23.88
CA GLU A 27 -0.46 -9.59 22.50
C GLU A 27 0.23 -10.54 21.51
N LEU A 28 1.44 -11.01 21.85
CA LEU A 28 2.20 -11.98 21.07
C LEU A 28 1.81 -13.42 21.37
N VAL A 29 1.41 -13.70 22.61
CA VAL A 29 0.73 -14.95 22.95
C VAL A 29 -0.57 -15.06 22.15
N ALA A 30 -1.37 -14.00 22.07
CA ALA A 30 -2.54 -13.94 21.20
C ALA A 30 -2.17 -14.14 19.71
N ALA A 31 -1.12 -13.48 19.22
CA ALA A 31 -0.61 -13.68 17.86
C ALA A 31 -0.17 -15.13 17.57
N SER A 32 0.40 -15.82 18.56
CA SER A 32 0.85 -17.21 18.46
C SER A 32 -0.31 -18.22 18.46
N THR A 33 -1.49 -17.81 18.92
CA THR A 33 -2.74 -18.59 18.88
C THR A 33 -3.54 -18.38 17.59
N LEU A 34 -3.21 -17.35 16.82
CA LEU A 34 -3.79 -17.15 15.50
C LEU A 34 -3.20 -18.17 14.51
N PRO A 35 -3.98 -18.61 13.51
CA PRO A 35 -3.53 -19.63 12.58
C PRO A 35 -2.21 -19.21 11.93
N HIS A 36 -1.27 -20.15 11.80
CA HIS A 36 0.12 -19.92 11.36
C HIS A 36 0.22 -18.98 10.13
N PHE A 37 0.35 -17.68 10.38
CA PHE A 37 0.32 -16.66 9.34
C PHE A 37 1.54 -16.80 8.42
N GLY A 38 1.28 -17.19 7.17
CA GLY A 38 2.22 -17.09 6.04
C GLY A 38 3.59 -17.73 6.23
N GLY A 39 3.74 -18.70 7.14
CA GLY A 39 5.06 -19.25 7.49
C GLY A 39 5.97 -18.29 8.26
N VAL A 40 5.51 -17.07 8.60
CA VAL A 40 6.29 -16.06 9.34
C VAL A 40 6.18 -16.28 10.85
N VAL A 41 5.01 -16.73 11.32
CA VAL A 41 4.71 -17.01 12.74
C VAL A 41 4.62 -18.53 13.00
N ALA A 42 5.11 -19.37 12.08
CA ALA A 42 4.87 -20.82 12.10
C ALA A 42 5.70 -21.64 13.13
N SER A 43 6.30 -21.00 14.13
CA SER A 43 7.01 -21.55 15.31
C SER A 43 8.11 -20.58 15.73
N GLY A 44 8.65 -20.70 16.95
CA GLY A 44 9.88 -19.98 17.35
C GLY A 44 11.05 -20.17 16.36
N ALA A 45 11.11 -21.30 15.63
CA ALA A 45 12.11 -21.57 14.60
C ALA A 45 11.81 -20.94 13.22
N GLY A 46 10.52 -20.70 12.90
CA GLY A 46 10.09 -19.90 11.74
C GLY A 46 10.27 -18.40 11.99
N LEU A 47 10.03 -17.97 13.23
CA LEU A 47 10.31 -16.64 13.72
C LEU A 47 11.82 -16.36 13.65
N ALA A 48 12.68 -17.23 14.19
CA ALA A 48 14.14 -17.10 14.13
C ALA A 48 14.70 -16.96 12.70
N ARG A 49 14.18 -17.70 11.71
CA ARG A 49 14.54 -17.51 10.28
C ARG A 49 14.03 -16.20 9.68
N ASN A 50 13.10 -15.53 10.35
CA ASN A 50 12.60 -14.21 10.03
C ASN A 50 13.25 -13.10 10.89
N LEU A 51 14.03 -13.43 11.92
CA LEU A 51 14.86 -12.49 12.68
C LEU A 51 16.20 -12.20 11.97
N ASP A 52 16.20 -12.25 10.64
CA ASP A 52 17.36 -11.89 9.85
C ASP A 52 17.28 -10.40 9.48
N GLU A 53 18.30 -9.63 9.86
CA GLU A 53 18.45 -8.21 9.51
C GLU A 53 18.59 -8.00 7.99
N THR A 54 18.85 -9.07 7.23
CA THR A 54 18.82 -9.07 5.76
C THR A 54 17.40 -9.09 5.18
N LYS A 55 16.33 -9.07 5.97
CA LYS A 55 14.92 -9.07 5.50
C LYS A 55 14.20 -7.76 5.82
N PRO A 56 13.08 -7.38 5.11
CA PRO A 56 12.44 -6.08 5.35
C PRO A 56 11.97 -6.05 6.81
N LEU A 57 11.65 -4.86 7.32
CA LEU A 57 11.13 -4.74 8.67
C LEU A 57 10.10 -5.84 8.95
N LEU A 58 10.23 -6.46 10.11
CA LEU A 58 9.44 -7.60 10.50
C LEU A 58 7.97 -7.21 10.55
N SER A 59 7.67 -6.01 11.05
CA SER A 59 6.35 -5.37 10.95
C SER A 59 5.80 -5.33 9.52
N HIS A 60 6.59 -4.98 8.50
CA HIS A 60 6.13 -4.99 7.11
C HIS A 60 5.80 -6.40 6.61
N ARG A 61 6.60 -7.39 6.97
CA ARG A 61 6.34 -8.80 6.59
C ARG A 61 5.11 -9.34 7.29
N LEU A 62 4.91 -9.01 8.56
CA LEU A 62 3.72 -9.36 9.31
C LEU A 62 2.47 -8.71 8.69
N ALA A 63 2.55 -7.44 8.28
CA ALA A 63 1.45 -6.76 7.59
C ALA A 63 1.11 -7.45 6.27
N MET A 64 2.12 -7.74 5.44
CA MET A 64 1.92 -8.48 4.19
C MET A 64 1.29 -9.86 4.43
N SER A 65 1.72 -10.57 5.47
CA SER A 65 1.16 -11.86 5.82
C SER A 65 -0.29 -11.73 6.30
N ALA A 66 -0.59 -10.78 7.17
CA ALA A 66 -1.94 -10.52 7.66
C ALA A 66 -2.88 -10.17 6.51
N TYR A 67 -2.48 -9.25 5.62
CA TYR A 67 -3.24 -8.91 4.41
C TYR A 67 -3.46 -10.14 3.51
N SER A 68 -2.41 -10.92 3.26
CA SER A 68 -2.54 -12.11 2.42
C SER A 68 -3.48 -13.14 3.03
N THR A 69 -3.38 -13.42 4.33
CA THR A 69 -4.26 -14.38 5.01
C THR A 69 -5.69 -13.86 5.13
N PHE A 70 -5.88 -12.56 5.38
CA PHE A 70 -7.21 -11.94 5.45
C PHE A 70 -7.93 -11.99 4.10
N SER A 71 -7.26 -11.60 3.01
CA SER A 71 -7.84 -11.62 1.66
C SER A 71 -7.92 -13.02 1.06
N ARG A 72 -7.03 -13.93 1.45
CA ARG A 72 -6.91 -15.29 0.90
C ARG A 72 -6.55 -16.28 2.00
N PRO A 73 -7.53 -16.71 2.81
CA PRO A 73 -7.28 -17.63 3.90
C PRO A 73 -6.75 -18.98 3.37
N PRO A 74 -5.70 -19.56 3.98
CA PRO A 74 -5.27 -20.93 3.73
C PRO A 74 -6.41 -21.93 3.87
N LEU A 75 -6.31 -23.05 3.16
CA LEU A 75 -7.23 -24.17 3.32
C LEU A 75 -7.20 -24.68 4.77
N GLY A 76 -8.37 -24.82 5.39
CA GLY A 76 -8.52 -25.27 6.78
C GLY A 76 -8.48 -24.16 7.83
N LEU A 77 -8.22 -22.91 7.45
CA LEU A 77 -8.48 -21.76 8.32
C LEU A 77 -9.99 -21.66 8.55
N ASN A 78 -10.44 -21.41 9.78
CA ASN A 78 -11.86 -21.18 10.02
C ASN A 78 -12.25 -19.88 9.30
N PRO A 79 -13.30 -19.87 8.45
CA PRO A 79 -13.77 -18.65 7.80
C PRO A 79 -14.11 -17.52 8.77
N ASN A 80 -14.33 -17.83 10.06
CA ASN A 80 -14.61 -16.87 11.14
C ASN A 80 -13.37 -16.34 11.86
N ASP A 81 -12.14 -16.76 11.52
CA ASP A 81 -10.90 -16.28 12.17
C ASP A 81 -10.54 -14.83 11.82
N ARG A 82 -11.36 -14.16 11.00
CA ARG A 82 -11.13 -12.82 10.44
C ARG A 82 -10.87 -11.77 11.51
N ASP A 83 -11.65 -11.81 12.59
CA ASP A 83 -11.54 -10.86 13.71
C ASP A 83 -10.18 -10.98 14.41
N GLY A 84 -9.67 -12.20 14.53
CA GLY A 84 -8.35 -12.46 15.10
C GLY A 84 -7.22 -11.89 14.22
N ILE A 85 -7.31 -12.08 12.90
CA ILE A 85 -6.36 -11.49 11.95
C ILE A 85 -6.41 -9.96 12.00
N ALA A 86 -7.61 -9.40 12.03
CA ALA A 86 -7.82 -7.96 12.09
C ALA A 86 -7.28 -7.37 13.40
N ALA A 87 -7.60 -7.96 14.55
CA ALA A 87 -7.08 -7.54 15.85
C ALA A 87 -5.55 -7.59 15.89
N PHE A 88 -4.93 -8.69 15.44
CA PHE A 88 -3.48 -8.77 15.38
C PHE A 88 -2.86 -7.71 14.45
N HIS A 89 -3.44 -7.51 13.28
CA HIS A 89 -2.97 -6.48 12.36
C HIS A 89 -3.08 -5.08 13.00
N ASN A 90 -4.25 -4.75 13.52
CA ASN A 90 -4.58 -3.41 13.99
C ASN A 90 -3.88 -3.08 15.32
N ASP A 91 -3.84 -4.02 16.25
CA ASP A 91 -3.40 -3.78 17.63
C ASP A 91 -1.91 -4.10 17.83
N VAL A 92 -1.32 -4.93 16.95
CA VAL A 92 0.09 -5.34 17.07
C VAL A 92 0.92 -4.87 15.89
N VAL A 93 0.52 -5.22 14.66
CA VAL A 93 1.37 -4.98 13.48
C VAL A 93 1.51 -3.50 13.16
N LEU A 94 0.42 -2.73 13.16
CA LEU A 94 0.46 -1.29 12.88
C LEU A 94 1.25 -0.51 13.94
N PRO A 95 1.02 -0.71 15.26
CA PRO A 95 1.85 -0.09 16.29
C PRO A 95 3.33 -0.49 16.20
N LEU A 96 3.63 -1.76 15.92
CA LEU A 96 5.00 -2.25 15.76
C LEU A 96 5.70 -1.59 14.56
N ALA A 97 4.98 -1.36 13.47
CA ALA A 97 5.48 -0.58 12.33
C ALA A 97 5.74 0.90 12.70
N GLY A 98 5.16 1.40 13.79
CA GLY A 98 5.16 2.81 14.17
C GLY A 98 4.08 3.61 13.45
N ILE A 99 3.04 2.97 12.94
CA ILE A 99 1.89 3.61 12.31
C ILE A 99 0.80 3.81 13.37
N ARG A 100 0.38 5.06 13.52
CA ARG A 100 -0.72 5.44 14.40
C ARG A 100 -1.92 5.79 13.54
N ILE A 101 -3.07 5.23 13.89
CA ILE A 101 -4.35 5.53 13.26
C ILE A 101 -5.04 6.55 14.16
N GLU A 102 -4.90 7.83 13.82
CA GLU A 102 -5.42 8.94 14.62
C GLU A 102 -6.89 9.23 14.30
N THR A 103 -7.36 8.80 13.12
CA THR A 103 -8.73 9.03 12.65
C THR A 103 -9.43 7.72 12.36
N THR A 104 -10.74 7.69 12.57
CA THR A 104 -11.60 6.57 12.20
C THR A 104 -11.50 6.31 10.69
N PRO A 105 -11.48 5.04 10.26
CA PRO A 105 -11.58 4.71 8.85
C PRO A 105 -12.74 5.45 8.17
N THR A 106 -12.42 6.04 7.02
CA THR A 106 -13.33 6.94 6.28
C THR A 106 -14.22 6.20 5.29
N ALA A 107 -13.85 4.97 4.92
CA ALA A 107 -14.61 4.16 3.97
C ALA A 107 -14.58 2.68 4.39
N GLN A 108 -15.71 2.00 4.18
CA GLN A 108 -15.85 0.55 4.28
C GLN A 108 -15.71 -0.03 2.88
N LEU A 109 -14.92 -1.09 2.73
CA LEU A 109 -14.63 -1.75 1.46
C LEU A 109 -14.63 -3.27 1.61
N ALA A 110 -14.73 -3.97 0.49
CA ALA A 110 -14.70 -5.43 0.47
C ALA A 110 -13.28 -5.97 0.20
N ALA A 111 -12.93 -7.11 0.80
CA ALA A 111 -11.65 -7.77 0.53
C ALA A 111 -11.69 -8.59 -0.77
N SER A 112 -10.92 -8.18 -1.79
CA SER A 112 -10.73 -8.93 -3.03
C SER A 112 -9.90 -10.20 -2.80
N ARG A 113 -10.31 -11.29 -3.45
CA ARG A 113 -9.57 -12.56 -3.48
C ARG A 113 -8.65 -12.69 -4.69
N GLU A 114 -8.49 -11.67 -5.54
CA GLU A 114 -7.70 -11.77 -6.76
C GLU A 114 -6.17 -11.83 -6.53
N PRO A 115 -5.41 -12.50 -7.43
CA PRO A 115 -3.97 -12.61 -7.29
C PRO A 115 -3.33 -11.29 -7.69
N SER A 116 -2.50 -10.74 -6.81
CA SER A 116 -1.72 -9.55 -7.14
C SER A 116 -0.46 -9.49 -6.30
N GLU A 117 0.55 -8.82 -6.85
CA GLU A 117 1.87 -8.65 -6.27
C GLU A 117 2.34 -7.21 -6.47
N THR A 118 3.21 -6.72 -5.58
CA THR A 118 3.91 -5.45 -5.79
C THR A 118 5.27 -5.68 -6.41
N CYS A 119 5.62 -4.93 -7.46
CA CYS A 119 6.95 -4.99 -8.06
C CYS A 119 7.95 -4.07 -7.33
N PRO A 120 9.27 -4.30 -7.45
CA PRO A 120 10.30 -3.42 -6.86
C PRO A 120 10.26 -1.97 -7.38
N LYS A 121 9.64 -1.73 -8.54
CA LYS A 121 9.49 -0.39 -9.16
C LYS A 121 8.21 0.34 -8.74
N THR A 122 7.50 -0.17 -7.72
CA THR A 122 6.21 0.39 -7.29
C THR A 122 6.34 1.87 -6.90
N GLU A 123 7.26 2.24 -6.01
CA GLU A 123 7.36 3.61 -5.51
C GLU A 123 7.74 4.62 -6.60
N PRO A 124 8.79 4.39 -7.43
CA PRO A 124 9.11 5.30 -8.53
C PRO A 124 7.93 5.50 -9.49
N THR A 125 7.15 4.46 -9.78
CA THR A 125 6.00 4.61 -10.68
C THR A 125 4.89 5.48 -10.09
N PHE A 126 4.66 5.44 -8.79
CA PHE A 126 3.71 6.34 -8.14
C PHE A 126 4.19 7.79 -8.13
N ILE A 127 5.49 8.02 -7.94
CA ILE A 127 6.07 9.37 -8.06
C ILE A 127 5.97 9.90 -9.50
N ASP A 128 6.20 9.05 -10.51
CA ASP A 128 5.99 9.43 -11.90
C ASP A 128 4.52 9.79 -12.19
N ALA A 129 3.56 9.15 -11.51
CA ALA A 129 2.14 9.53 -11.62
C ALA A 129 1.88 10.94 -11.08
N LEU A 130 2.46 11.32 -9.94
CA LEU A 130 2.36 12.69 -9.41
C LEU A 130 2.90 13.72 -10.41
N ARG A 131 4.10 13.47 -10.94
CA ARG A 131 4.75 14.34 -11.92
C ARG A 131 3.95 14.47 -13.22
N GLN A 132 3.27 13.40 -13.62
CA GLN A 132 2.41 13.39 -14.78
C GLN A 132 1.18 14.29 -14.57
N VAL A 133 0.53 14.20 -13.40
CA VAL A 133 -0.60 15.08 -13.04
C VAL A 133 -0.15 16.55 -13.05
N ASP A 134 0.97 16.85 -12.39
CA ASP A 134 1.52 18.21 -12.32
C ASP A 134 1.86 18.77 -13.71
N HIS A 135 2.44 17.93 -14.57
CA HIS A 135 2.77 18.34 -15.94
C HIS A 135 1.53 18.70 -16.75
N VAL A 136 0.47 17.88 -16.67
CA VAL A 136 -0.77 18.17 -17.41
C VAL A 136 -1.40 19.46 -16.88
N GLN A 137 -1.46 19.64 -15.57
CA GLN A 137 -1.99 20.87 -14.97
C GLN A 137 -1.27 22.12 -15.46
N GLN A 138 0.06 22.08 -15.55
CA GLN A 138 0.86 23.24 -15.93
C GLN A 138 0.86 23.51 -17.44
N ASN A 139 0.72 22.48 -18.27
CA ASN A 139 0.99 22.57 -19.71
C ASN A 139 -0.23 22.26 -20.60
N GLY A 140 -1.35 21.82 -20.03
CA GLY A 140 -2.55 21.41 -20.75
C GLY A 140 -2.34 20.21 -21.69
N ARG A 141 -1.25 19.46 -21.53
CA ARG A 141 -0.89 18.35 -22.43
C ARG A 141 -0.14 17.25 -21.70
N ALA A 142 -0.20 16.04 -22.25
CA ALA A 142 0.48 14.90 -21.66
C ALA A 142 2.01 15.03 -21.76
N PRO A 143 2.76 14.49 -20.78
CA PRO A 143 4.21 14.53 -20.78
C PRO A 143 4.79 13.70 -21.93
N ARG A 144 5.82 14.23 -22.59
CA ARG A 144 6.54 13.53 -23.68
C ARG A 144 7.68 12.64 -23.19
N TRP A 145 7.94 12.57 -21.88
CA TRP A 145 9.05 11.78 -21.36
C TRP A 145 8.68 10.29 -21.27
N VAL A 146 9.39 9.46 -22.04
CA VAL A 146 9.51 8.02 -21.79
C VAL A 146 11.00 7.72 -21.81
N GLY A 147 11.58 7.49 -20.64
CA GLY A 147 13.00 7.19 -20.49
C GLY A 147 13.20 5.90 -19.70
N PRO A 148 14.42 5.34 -19.66
CA PRO A 148 14.68 4.09 -18.94
C PRO A 148 14.32 4.14 -17.44
N ASN A 149 14.18 5.35 -16.88
CA ASN A 149 13.84 5.60 -15.47
C ASN A 149 12.52 6.35 -15.25
N HIS A 150 11.81 6.74 -16.31
CA HIS A 150 10.57 7.52 -16.21
C HIS A 150 9.50 6.91 -17.08
N ILE A 151 8.38 6.66 -16.43
CA ILE A 151 7.29 5.90 -16.98
C ILE A 151 6.05 6.75 -16.89
N ALA A 152 5.51 7.12 -18.03
CA ALA A 152 4.19 7.71 -18.07
C ALA A 152 3.14 6.55 -17.98
N HIS A 153 2.11 6.70 -17.15
CA HIS A 153 0.93 5.82 -17.02
C HIS A 153 -0.24 6.17 -17.95
N THR A 154 -0.58 5.28 -18.88
CA THR A 154 -1.65 5.50 -19.89
C THR A 154 -2.99 5.86 -19.28
N LYS A 155 -3.24 5.51 -18.01
CA LYS A 155 -4.43 5.90 -17.28
C LYS A 155 -4.14 6.08 -15.79
N LEU A 156 -4.66 7.16 -15.23
CA LEU A 156 -4.65 7.44 -13.78
C LEU A 156 -6.10 7.60 -13.32
N ASN A 157 -6.48 6.85 -12.30
CA ASN A 157 -7.83 6.86 -11.75
C ASN A 157 -7.80 7.31 -10.30
N VAL A 158 -8.75 8.13 -9.91
CA VAL A 158 -9.07 8.38 -8.51
C VAL A 158 -10.36 7.63 -8.19
N TYR A 159 -10.36 6.89 -7.10
CA TYR A 159 -11.58 6.35 -6.49
C TYR A 159 -11.93 7.23 -5.30
N ALA A 160 -13.15 7.73 -5.24
CA ALA A 160 -13.66 8.65 -4.23
C ALA A 160 -14.90 8.07 -3.53
N ASP A 161 -15.17 8.53 -2.31
CA ASP A 161 -16.43 8.25 -1.63
C ASP A 161 -17.62 8.97 -2.29
N GLU A 162 -18.84 8.72 -1.80
CA GLU A 162 -20.07 9.36 -2.27
C GLU A 162 -20.07 10.89 -2.08
N GLN A 163 -19.24 11.40 -1.16
CA GLN A 163 -19.10 12.82 -0.87
C GLN A 163 -18.03 13.49 -1.76
N GLY A 164 -17.33 12.73 -2.60
CA GLY A 164 -16.28 13.21 -3.48
C GLY A 164 -14.91 13.33 -2.81
N SER A 165 -14.69 12.72 -1.64
CA SER A 165 -13.37 12.67 -1.01
C SER A 165 -12.52 11.57 -1.65
N PRO A 166 -11.27 11.85 -2.05
CA PRO A 166 -10.43 10.85 -2.72
C PRO A 166 -9.93 9.78 -1.74
N LEU A 167 -10.15 8.50 -2.10
CA LEU A 167 -9.81 7.34 -1.28
C LEU A 167 -8.60 6.56 -1.83
N ILE A 168 -8.50 6.38 -3.16
CA ILE A 168 -7.43 5.61 -3.78
C ILE A 168 -6.97 6.29 -5.07
N LEU A 169 -5.68 6.54 -5.21
CA LEU A 169 -5.06 6.88 -6.49
C LEU A 169 -4.51 5.62 -7.15
N GLN A 170 -5.10 5.20 -8.26
CA GLN A 170 -4.66 4.06 -9.05
C GLN A 170 -3.92 4.50 -10.30
N LYS A 171 -2.83 3.79 -10.60
CA LYS A 171 -2.10 3.94 -11.86
C LYS A 171 -2.29 2.72 -12.73
N ARG A 172 -2.34 2.94 -14.05
CA ARG A 172 -2.39 1.87 -15.05
C ARG A 172 -1.31 2.08 -16.09
N ARG A 173 -0.41 1.09 -16.15
CA ARG A 173 0.49 0.84 -17.28
C ARG A 173 0.49 -0.64 -17.62
N ASP A 174 0.78 -1.48 -16.62
CA ASP A 174 0.80 -2.96 -16.74
C ASP A 174 0.11 -3.66 -15.53
N ILE A 175 -0.12 -2.94 -14.42
CA ILE A 175 -0.62 -3.50 -13.14
C ILE A 175 -1.73 -2.57 -12.59
N ARG A 176 -2.83 -3.15 -12.09
CA ARG A 176 -3.97 -2.46 -11.41
C ARG A 176 -3.63 -2.06 -9.96
N LEU A 177 -2.56 -1.29 -9.79
CA LEU A 177 -2.04 -0.93 -8.48
C LEU A 177 -2.50 0.46 -8.05
N GLY A 178 -3.01 0.56 -6.83
CA GLY A 178 -3.40 1.80 -6.16
C GLY A 178 -2.60 2.09 -4.90
N VAL A 179 -2.59 3.37 -4.51
CA VAL A 179 -2.17 3.84 -3.20
C VAL A 179 -3.38 4.45 -2.50
N THR A 180 -3.60 4.04 -1.26
CA THR A 180 -4.70 4.55 -0.43
C THR A 180 -4.36 5.94 0.09
N LEU A 181 -5.35 6.82 0.12
CA LEU A 181 -5.22 8.24 0.47
C LEU A 181 -5.83 8.57 1.83
N ALA A 182 -6.68 7.67 2.32
CA ALA A 182 -7.31 7.72 3.64
C ALA A 182 -7.23 6.34 4.31
N HIS A 183 -7.46 6.32 5.63
CA HIS A 183 -7.64 5.06 6.35
C HIS A 183 -8.98 4.43 5.95
N MET A 184 -8.98 3.14 5.69
CA MET A 184 -10.16 2.39 5.23
C MET A 184 -10.33 1.13 6.08
N LEU A 185 -11.55 0.61 6.11
CA LEU A 185 -11.93 -0.59 6.83
C LEU A 185 -12.30 -1.67 5.81
N LEU A 186 -11.66 -2.83 5.89
CA LEU A 186 -11.97 -3.97 5.03
C LEU A 186 -12.80 -5.01 5.75
N ASP A 187 -13.90 -5.40 5.11
CA ASP A 187 -14.89 -6.36 5.62
C ASP A 187 -15.21 -6.08 7.10
N ASP A 188 -15.43 -4.80 7.42
CA ASP A 188 -15.77 -4.26 8.75
C ASP A 188 -14.77 -4.55 9.89
N ALA A 189 -13.57 -5.05 9.59
CA ALA A 189 -12.64 -5.51 10.63
C ALA A 189 -11.21 -4.97 10.45
N LEU A 190 -10.60 -5.17 9.28
CA LEU A 190 -9.17 -4.90 9.10
C LEU A 190 -8.93 -3.46 8.65
N ILE A 191 -8.09 -2.72 9.39
CA ILE A 191 -7.74 -1.35 9.01
C ILE A 191 -6.65 -1.38 7.94
N VAL A 192 -6.91 -0.70 6.83
CA VAL A 192 -5.92 -0.40 5.79
C VAL A 192 -5.47 1.05 5.98
N PRO A 193 -4.23 1.29 6.45
CA PRO A 193 -3.78 2.65 6.65
C PRO A 193 -3.57 3.36 5.32
N ALA A 194 -3.79 4.69 5.32
CA ALA A 194 -3.42 5.53 4.20
C ALA A 194 -1.94 5.34 3.83
N GLY A 195 -1.60 5.44 2.56
CA GLY A 195 -0.26 5.12 2.04
C GLY A 195 -0.01 3.62 1.84
N THR A 196 -0.98 2.74 2.07
CA THR A 196 -0.91 1.32 1.73
C THR A 196 -1.06 1.11 0.22
N PHE A 197 -0.24 0.22 -0.34
CA PHE A 197 -0.41 -0.26 -1.71
C PHE A 197 -1.47 -1.35 -1.77
N VAL A 198 -2.43 -1.15 -2.66
CA VAL A 198 -3.58 -2.05 -2.86
C VAL A 198 -3.67 -2.45 -4.32
N ALA A 199 -4.08 -3.68 -4.59
CA ALA A 199 -4.60 -4.04 -5.89
C ALA A 199 -6.09 -3.74 -5.91
N VAL A 200 -6.55 -3.08 -6.96
CA VAL A 200 -7.99 -2.97 -7.23
C VAL A 200 -8.39 -4.20 -8.02
N ASP A 201 -9.49 -4.83 -7.64
CA ASP A 201 -9.99 -6.02 -8.31
C ASP A 201 -10.09 -5.82 -9.83
N GLY A 202 -9.76 -6.87 -10.56
CA GLY A 202 -9.82 -6.87 -11.98
C GLY A 202 -11.22 -6.76 -12.53
N ARG A 203 -12.19 -7.44 -11.91
CA ARG A 203 -13.62 -7.47 -12.26
C ARG A 203 -14.26 -6.11 -12.03
N THR A 204 -13.90 -5.40 -10.97
CA THR A 204 -14.31 -3.99 -10.77
C THR A 204 -13.70 -3.06 -11.84
N ASN A 205 -12.68 -3.50 -12.57
CA ASN A 205 -12.06 -2.79 -13.69
C ASN A 205 -12.35 -3.39 -15.08
N VAL A 206 -13.12 -4.48 -15.21
CA VAL A 206 -13.55 -5.05 -16.50
C VAL A 206 -15.00 -4.65 -16.77
N GLY A 207 -15.23 -3.36 -17.04
CA GLY A 207 -16.41 -2.93 -17.78
C GLY A 207 -17.77 -3.31 -17.19
N ILE A 208 -17.98 -3.13 -15.87
CA ILE A 208 -19.34 -3.12 -15.33
C ILE A 208 -19.86 -1.68 -15.39
N VAL A 209 -20.20 -1.30 -16.62
CA VAL A 209 -21.36 -0.44 -16.88
C VAL A 209 -22.53 -1.40 -16.82
N ASP A 210 -23.11 -1.55 -15.64
CA ASP A 210 -24.35 -2.29 -15.50
C ASP A 210 -25.30 -1.40 -14.71
N GLU A 211 -26.43 -1.07 -15.34
CA GLU A 211 -27.54 -0.33 -14.74
C GLU A 211 -28.10 -1.07 -13.50
N ALA A 212 -27.72 -2.33 -13.28
CA ALA A 212 -28.11 -3.14 -12.13
C ALA A 212 -27.13 -3.14 -10.93
N THR A 213 -25.84 -2.78 -11.08
CA THR A 213 -24.80 -3.07 -10.05
C THR A 213 -24.28 -1.85 -9.26
N HIS A 214 -24.92 -0.69 -9.31
CA HIS A 214 -24.57 0.47 -8.47
C HIS A 214 -23.10 0.93 -8.50
N MET A 215 -22.35 0.69 -9.57
CA MET A 215 -21.00 1.26 -9.73
C MET A 215 -20.96 2.32 -10.83
N TYR A 216 -20.62 3.53 -10.41
CA TYR A 216 -20.69 4.81 -11.10
C TYR A 216 -19.74 4.90 -12.31
N GLN A 217 -20.20 5.52 -13.40
CA GLN A 217 -19.33 5.89 -14.54
C GLN A 217 -18.70 7.27 -14.31
N PRO A 218 -17.37 7.39 -14.38
CA PRO A 218 -16.67 8.64 -14.18
C PRO A 218 -16.70 9.50 -15.45
N PRO A 219 -16.66 10.83 -15.35
CA PRO A 219 -16.22 11.65 -16.47
C PRO A 219 -14.76 11.30 -16.82
N SER A 220 -14.48 11.24 -18.12
CA SER A 220 -13.14 10.90 -18.62
C SER A 220 -12.66 11.97 -19.57
N GLU A 221 -11.55 12.61 -19.25
CA GLU A 221 -10.86 13.49 -20.19
C GLU A 221 -9.76 12.68 -20.90
N ARG A 222 -9.93 12.46 -22.20
CA ARG A 222 -8.88 11.86 -23.04
C ARG A 222 -8.01 12.95 -23.62
N THR A 223 -6.71 12.87 -23.35
CA THR A 223 -5.74 13.72 -24.06
C THR A 223 -5.48 13.17 -25.46
N PRO A 224 -5.05 14.01 -26.43
CA PRO A 224 -4.76 13.59 -27.82
C PRO A 224 -3.70 12.49 -27.99
N GLN A 225 -3.01 12.07 -26.93
CA GLN A 225 -1.87 11.14 -26.96
C GLN A 225 -2.16 9.77 -26.33
N GLY A 226 -3.44 9.43 -26.10
CA GLY A 226 -3.84 8.12 -25.56
C GLY A 226 -3.76 8.01 -24.03
N TRP A 227 -3.78 9.15 -23.34
CA TRP A 227 -3.79 9.24 -21.87
C TRP A 227 -5.18 9.60 -21.38
N SER A 228 -5.58 9.10 -20.21
CA SER A 228 -6.84 9.47 -19.60
C SER A 228 -6.74 9.61 -18.08
N PHE A 229 -7.45 10.60 -17.57
CA PHE A 229 -7.81 10.73 -16.17
C PHE A 229 -9.25 10.23 -15.97
N GLN A 230 -9.53 9.64 -14.81
CA GLN A 230 -10.88 9.22 -14.42
C GLN A 230 -11.10 9.40 -12.92
N THR A 231 -12.32 9.80 -12.54
CA THR A 231 -12.76 9.93 -11.15
C THR A 231 -14.00 9.06 -10.86
N LEU A 232 -13.80 7.96 -10.15
CA LEU A 232 -14.78 6.90 -9.90
C LEU A 232 -15.33 7.00 -8.48
N THR A 233 -16.65 6.97 -8.31
CA THR A 233 -17.26 6.85 -6.97
C THR A 233 -17.40 5.37 -6.59
N ILE A 234 -17.09 5.03 -5.34
CA ILE A 234 -17.14 3.65 -4.83
C ILE A 234 -18.13 3.49 -3.69
N ASN A 235 -18.72 2.30 -3.59
CA ASN A 235 -19.59 1.88 -2.49
C ASN A 235 -18.86 0.84 -1.61
N ARG A 236 -19.56 0.32 -0.60
CA ARG A 236 -18.99 -0.66 0.35
C ARG A 236 -18.60 -2.01 -0.26
N ASP A 237 -19.19 -2.37 -1.40
CA ASP A 237 -18.92 -3.63 -2.09
C ASP A 237 -17.70 -3.53 -3.01
N PHE A 238 -17.06 -2.37 -3.07
CA PHE A 238 -15.86 -2.16 -3.87
C PHE A 238 -14.69 -3.00 -3.33
N GLU A 239 -14.26 -3.97 -4.13
CA GLU A 239 -13.26 -4.93 -3.73
C GLU A 239 -11.82 -4.44 -3.96
N ILE A 240 -11.01 -4.48 -2.91
CA ILE A 240 -9.56 -4.25 -2.96
C ILE A 240 -8.78 -5.34 -2.24
N ARG A 241 -7.53 -5.52 -2.64
CA ARG A 241 -6.59 -6.37 -1.93
C ARG A 241 -5.39 -5.55 -1.44
N PRO A 242 -5.24 -5.34 -0.13
CA PRO A 242 -4.01 -4.78 0.42
C PRO A 242 -2.84 -5.69 0.13
N LEU A 243 -1.71 -5.09 -0.28
CA LEU A 243 -0.51 -5.83 -0.64
C LEU A 243 0.60 -5.59 0.37
N ARG A 244 0.90 -4.32 0.64
CA ARG A 244 1.87 -3.91 1.68
C ARG A 244 1.73 -2.44 2.03
N ILE A 245 2.19 -2.11 3.23
CA ILE A 245 2.37 -0.73 3.65
C ILE A 245 3.42 -0.05 2.74
N GLY A 246 3.10 1.12 2.21
CA GLY A 246 4.02 1.95 1.43
C GLY A 246 4.80 2.95 2.30
N PRO A 247 5.82 3.62 1.73
CA PRO A 247 6.58 4.63 2.48
C PRO A 247 5.70 5.78 2.97
N TRP A 248 4.67 6.14 2.23
CA TRP A 248 3.83 7.31 2.55
C TRP A 248 2.80 7.07 3.64
N ALA A 249 2.78 5.87 4.23
CA ALA A 249 2.09 5.63 5.50
C ALA A 249 2.86 6.22 6.70
N TYR A 250 4.12 6.60 6.52
CA TYR A 250 4.98 7.15 7.57
C TYR A 250 5.18 8.66 7.41
N ASN A 251 4.86 9.42 8.46
CA ASN A 251 5.16 10.85 8.51
C ASN A 251 6.68 11.09 8.63
N ASP A 252 7.38 10.24 9.40
CA ASP A 252 8.82 10.34 9.60
C ASP A 252 9.61 10.08 8.29
N PRO A 253 10.39 11.07 7.79
CA PRO A 253 11.21 10.89 6.61
C PRO A 253 12.29 9.81 6.75
N THR A 254 12.79 9.53 7.97
CA THR A 254 13.77 8.46 8.16
C THR A 254 13.14 7.08 8.00
N ARG A 255 11.90 6.90 8.49
CA ARG A 255 11.10 5.68 8.23
C ARG A 255 10.81 5.49 6.74
N ARG A 256 10.48 6.57 6.02
CA ARG A 256 10.36 6.56 4.56
C ARG A 256 11.66 6.11 3.86
N ALA A 257 12.81 6.56 4.37
CA ALA A 257 14.11 6.22 3.81
C ALA A 257 14.44 4.72 3.90
N PHE A 258 13.79 3.94 4.77
CA PHE A 258 13.95 2.48 4.82
C PHE A 258 13.56 1.80 3.50
N TYR A 259 12.65 2.38 2.72
CA TYR A 259 12.29 1.86 1.39
C TYR A 259 13.38 2.09 0.35
N GLY A 260 14.39 2.90 0.67
CA GLY A 260 15.63 3.01 -0.10
C GLY A 260 16.64 1.91 0.22
N ILE A 261 16.36 0.99 1.14
CA ILE A 261 17.22 -0.16 1.41
C ILE A 261 16.90 -1.25 0.39
N THR A 262 17.90 -1.61 -0.40
CA THR A 262 17.86 -2.62 -1.45
C THR A 262 18.86 -3.73 -1.13
N ARG A 263 18.72 -4.87 -1.81
CA ARG A 263 19.56 -6.05 -1.55
C ARG A 263 20.25 -6.52 -2.81
N THR A 264 21.49 -6.93 -2.63
CA THR A 264 22.25 -7.66 -3.63
C THR A 264 21.95 -9.16 -3.51
N PRO A 265 22.27 -9.97 -4.54
CA PRO A 265 22.18 -11.44 -4.45
C PRO A 265 23.01 -12.08 -3.32
N SER A 266 23.94 -11.31 -2.74
CA SER A 266 24.73 -11.67 -1.56
C SER A 266 24.06 -11.32 -0.21
N ASP A 267 22.76 -10.99 -0.23
CA ASP A 267 21.90 -10.66 0.92
C ASP A 267 22.38 -9.52 1.84
N ARG A 268 23.36 -8.74 1.42
CA ARG A 268 23.74 -7.52 2.17
C ARG A 268 22.77 -6.39 1.86
N ALA A 269 22.19 -5.83 2.92
CA ALA A 269 21.42 -4.59 2.84
C ALA A 269 22.33 -3.45 2.37
N HIS A 270 21.93 -2.76 1.30
CA HIS A 270 22.59 -1.55 0.83
C HIS A 270 21.60 -0.40 0.78
N TYR A 271 22.09 0.81 1.02
CA TYR A 271 21.29 2.02 0.92
C TYR A 271 21.33 2.57 -0.51
N ASP A 272 20.25 2.41 -1.26
CA ASP A 272 20.02 3.13 -2.52
C ASP A 272 19.59 4.57 -2.20
N ARG A 273 20.58 5.46 -2.24
CA ARG A 273 20.37 6.90 -2.00
C ARG A 273 19.38 7.52 -2.99
N ARG A 274 19.33 7.04 -4.23
CA ARG A 274 18.45 7.60 -5.26
C ARG A 274 17.00 7.26 -4.93
N ARG A 275 16.72 5.98 -4.64
CA ARG A 275 15.37 5.53 -4.24
C ARG A 275 14.94 6.17 -2.93
N ALA A 276 15.83 6.24 -1.94
CA ALA A 276 15.55 6.90 -0.67
C ALA A 276 15.17 8.38 -0.86
N LYS A 277 15.94 9.14 -1.64
CA LYS A 277 15.60 10.54 -1.96
C LYS A 277 14.24 10.67 -2.63
N GLN A 278 13.93 9.76 -3.54
CA GLN A 278 12.63 9.76 -4.23
C GLN A 278 11.49 9.63 -3.22
N VAL A 279 11.51 8.65 -2.31
CA VAL A 279 10.39 8.44 -1.38
C VAL A 279 10.33 9.47 -0.24
N VAL A 280 11.47 10.01 0.20
CA VAL A 280 11.56 11.00 1.29
C VAL A 280 11.03 12.38 0.86
N ASN A 281 11.21 12.73 -0.41
CA ASN A 281 10.80 14.04 -0.93
C ASN A 281 9.31 14.13 -1.27
N HIS A 282 8.55 13.06 -1.05
CA HIS A 282 7.11 13.02 -1.26
C HIS A 282 6.41 12.56 0.02
N THR A 283 5.24 13.14 0.27
CA THR A 283 4.35 12.89 1.39
C THR A 283 3.02 12.36 0.89
N LEU A 284 2.18 11.83 1.78
CA LEU A 284 0.83 11.42 1.42
C LEU A 284 -0.01 12.60 0.87
N ASP A 285 0.25 13.82 1.33
CA ASP A 285 -0.48 15.01 0.88
C ASP A 285 -0.18 15.35 -0.59
N ASP A 286 1.01 15.00 -1.10
CA ASP A 286 1.29 15.13 -2.54
C ASP A 286 0.38 14.20 -3.37
N PHE A 287 0.08 13.00 -2.83
CA PHE A 287 -0.85 12.07 -3.48
C PHE A 287 -2.30 12.54 -3.41
N ARG A 288 -2.70 13.13 -2.28
CA ARG A 288 -4.03 13.74 -2.12
C ARG A 288 -4.21 14.91 -3.08
N ALA A 289 -3.25 15.83 -3.12
CA ALA A 289 -3.27 16.96 -4.05
C ALA A 289 -3.31 16.52 -5.52
N ALA A 290 -2.59 15.44 -5.88
CA ALA A 290 -2.66 14.88 -7.22
C ALA A 290 -4.02 14.24 -7.51
N ALA A 291 -4.65 13.60 -6.52
CA ALA A 291 -6.00 13.06 -6.66
C ALA A 291 -7.04 14.17 -6.85
N ASP A 292 -6.99 15.22 -6.03
CA ASP A 292 -7.87 16.39 -6.15
C ASP A 292 -7.75 17.01 -7.55
N ARG A 293 -6.52 17.19 -8.05
CA ARG A 293 -6.27 17.70 -9.41
C ARG A 293 -6.85 16.80 -10.49
N ILE A 294 -6.75 15.48 -10.35
CA ILE A 294 -7.36 14.54 -11.30
C ILE A 294 -8.88 14.71 -11.29
N MET A 295 -9.49 14.86 -10.10
CA MET A 295 -10.93 15.06 -9.97
C MET A 295 -11.36 16.40 -10.60
N GLU A 296 -10.62 17.50 -10.37
CA GLU A 296 -10.85 18.80 -10.99
C GLU A 296 -10.77 18.76 -12.52
N LEU A 297 -9.78 18.07 -13.08
CA LEU A 297 -9.63 17.90 -14.53
C LEU A 297 -10.75 17.07 -15.16
N CYS A 298 -11.48 16.29 -14.36
CA CYS A 298 -12.60 15.48 -14.84
C CYS A 298 -13.97 16.11 -14.55
N ALA A 299 -14.06 17.20 -13.78
CA ALA A 299 -15.32 17.86 -13.44
C ALA A 299 -15.85 18.73 -14.59
#